data_AF-A0A067M9Z4-F1
#
_entry.id   AF-A0A067M9Z4-F1
#
_cell.length_a   1.000
_cell.length_b   1.000
_cell.length_c   1.000
_cell.angle_alpha   90.00
_cell.angle_beta   90.00
_cell.angle_gamma   90.00
#
_symmetry.space_group_name_H-M   'P 1'
#
loop_
_entity.id
_entity.type
_entity.pdbx_description
1 polymer ?
#
loop_
_entity_poly.entity_id
_entity_poly.type
_entity_poly.pdbx_seq_one_letter_code
_entity_poly.pdbx_strand_id
1 'polypeptide(L)'
;MPSADACDPLDGLPSNSLLLSTLRCLLKGLPSKLPAVEYSFKSFSVRDESVEVRGLVGAVNHELEVAFQTHVKGRRFLFPGRGAGLEAVVDVLEKYFGQLPGGLILRKWADDLIQSAELTFKAHGEEVFLTASP
;
A
#
# COMPACT_ATOMS: atom_id res chain seq x y z
N MET A 1 34.09 -13.63 25.75
CA MET A 1 33.95 -12.46 24.86
C MET A 1 32.50 -12.40 24.42
N PRO A 2 31.76 -11.32 24.69
CA PRO A 2 30.35 -11.26 24.32
C PRO A 2 30.24 -11.13 22.80
N SER A 3 29.37 -11.96 22.24
CA SER A 3 28.99 -11.95 20.83
C SER A 3 28.40 -10.59 20.51
N ALA A 4 28.81 -10.00 19.40
CA ALA A 4 28.15 -8.82 18.86
C ALA A 4 26.74 -9.22 18.48
N ASP A 5 25.76 -8.88 19.33
CA ASP A 5 24.37 -8.68 18.92
C ASP A 5 24.40 -7.59 17.85
N ALA A 6 24.53 -8.03 16.61
CA ALA A 6 24.21 -7.21 15.46
C ALA A 6 22.73 -6.89 15.62
N CYS A 7 22.46 -5.65 16.02
CA CYS A 7 21.14 -5.04 15.96
C CYS A 7 20.67 -5.18 14.51
N ASP A 8 19.92 -6.24 14.22
CA ASP A 8 19.38 -6.48 12.89
C ASP A 8 18.34 -5.36 12.69
N PRO A 9 18.50 -4.48 11.68
CA PRO A 9 17.62 -3.33 11.51
C PRO A 9 16.14 -3.69 11.24
N LEU A 10 15.81 -4.98 11.25
CA LEU A 10 14.48 -5.54 11.11
C LEU A 10 13.80 -5.93 12.43
N ASP A 11 14.48 -5.92 13.58
CA ASP A 11 13.94 -6.43 14.86
C ASP A 11 12.80 -5.59 15.48
N GLY A 12 12.56 -4.37 14.99
CA GLY A 12 11.49 -3.49 15.45
C GLY A 12 10.33 -3.32 14.45
N LEU A 13 10.41 -3.99 13.32
CA LEU A 13 9.55 -3.74 12.17
C LEU A 13 8.39 -4.75 12.14
N PRO A 14 7.10 -4.33 12.03
CA PRO A 14 5.96 -5.25 12.08
C PRO A 14 6.06 -6.36 11.02
N SER A 15 5.54 -7.55 11.30
CA SER A 15 5.55 -8.63 10.30
C SER A 15 4.77 -8.20 9.04
N ASN A 16 5.15 -8.75 7.87
CA ASN A 16 4.43 -8.49 6.62
C ASN A 16 2.94 -8.84 6.76
N SER A 17 2.61 -9.90 7.52
CA SER A 17 1.23 -10.30 7.80
C SER A 17 0.43 -9.23 8.57
N LEU A 18 1.06 -8.57 9.55
CA LEU A 18 0.43 -7.50 10.32
C LEU A 18 0.22 -6.24 9.48
N LEU A 19 1.19 -5.89 8.63
CA LEU A 19 1.09 -4.79 7.67
C LEU A 19 -0.08 -5.02 6.69
N LEU A 20 -0.14 -6.19 6.07
CA LEU A 20 -1.20 -6.53 5.11
C LEU A 20 -2.58 -6.56 5.77
N SER A 21 -2.70 -7.10 6.98
CA SER A 21 -3.96 -7.13 7.73
C SER A 21 -4.45 -5.72 8.08
N THR A 22 -3.54 -4.86 8.53
CA THR A 22 -3.83 -3.44 8.81
C THR A 22 -4.29 -2.71 7.55
N LEU A 23 -3.55 -2.85 6.45
CA LEU A 23 -3.88 -2.23 5.18
C LEU A 23 -5.26 -2.69 4.68
N ARG A 24 -5.54 -4.00 4.75
CA ARG A 24 -6.85 -4.55 4.33
C ARG A 24 -8.00 -3.97 5.14
N CYS A 25 -7.82 -3.83 6.45
CA CYS A 25 -8.82 -3.23 7.34
C CYS A 25 -9.10 -1.77 6.96
N LEU A 26 -8.03 -0.99 6.76
CA LEU A 26 -8.15 0.43 6.40
C LEU A 26 -8.83 0.63 5.04
N LEU A 27 -8.42 -0.12 4.01
CA LEU A 27 -9.01 0.01 2.66
C LEU A 27 -10.50 -0.36 2.65
N LYS A 28 -10.88 -1.42 3.37
CA LYS A 28 -12.30 -1.82 3.53
C LYS A 28 -13.12 -0.78 4.28
N GLY A 29 -12.51 -0.13 5.27
CA GLY A 29 -13.17 0.86 6.09
C GLY A 29 -13.29 2.24 5.44
N LEU A 30 -12.65 2.50 4.29
CA LEU A 30 -12.60 3.83 3.68
C LEU A 30 -14.01 4.46 3.60
N PRO A 31 -14.15 5.78 3.86
CA PRO A 31 -15.45 6.42 4.03
C PRO A 31 -16.43 6.14 2.90
N SER A 32 -17.66 5.76 3.25
CA SER A 32 -18.67 5.29 2.28
C SER A 32 -19.05 6.34 1.22
N LYS A 33 -18.86 7.62 1.53
CA LYS A 33 -19.07 8.77 0.63
C LYS A 33 -18.06 8.88 -0.50
N LEU A 34 -16.90 8.22 -0.38
CA LEU A 34 -15.96 8.13 -1.49
C LEU A 34 -16.58 7.31 -2.63
N PRO A 35 -16.38 7.74 -3.89
CA PRO A 35 -16.90 7.01 -5.03
C PRO A 35 -16.26 5.63 -5.13
N ALA A 36 -16.98 4.69 -5.72
CA ALA A 36 -16.38 3.41 -6.12
C ALA A 36 -15.41 3.66 -7.28
N VAL A 37 -14.16 3.23 -7.13
CA VAL A 37 -13.13 3.34 -8.18
C VAL A 37 -12.64 1.95 -8.56
N GLU A 38 -12.55 1.75 -9.87
CA GLU A 38 -12.07 0.50 -10.46
C GLU A 38 -10.56 0.57 -10.67
N TYR A 39 -9.81 0.25 -9.62
CA TYR A 39 -8.40 -0.13 -9.81
C TYR A 39 -8.33 -1.52 -10.42
N SER A 40 -7.43 -1.71 -11.39
CA SER A 40 -7.24 -2.99 -12.10
C SER A 40 -6.31 -3.96 -11.37
N PHE A 41 -6.21 -3.88 -10.03
CA PHE A 41 -5.29 -4.76 -9.27
C PHE A 41 -5.70 -6.24 -9.30
N LYS A 42 -6.97 -6.56 -9.57
CA LYS A 42 -7.44 -7.94 -9.76
C LYS A 42 -6.74 -8.64 -10.94
N SER A 43 -6.37 -7.88 -11.96
CA SER A 43 -5.63 -8.36 -13.14
C SER A 43 -4.15 -7.93 -13.09
N PHE A 44 -3.62 -7.58 -11.92
CA PHE A 44 -2.24 -7.15 -11.78
C PHE A 44 -1.29 -8.26 -12.21
N SER A 45 -0.42 -7.94 -13.15
CA SER A 45 0.63 -8.82 -13.62
C SER A 45 1.86 -7.99 -13.97
N VAL A 46 3.03 -8.59 -13.77
CA VAL A 46 4.29 -8.04 -14.27
C VAL A 46 4.62 -8.77 -15.57
N ARG A 47 5.05 -8.03 -16.59
CA ARG A 47 5.47 -8.62 -17.88
C ARG A 47 6.86 -9.22 -17.74
N ASP A 48 7.09 -10.38 -18.35
CA ASP A 48 8.39 -11.07 -18.31
C ASP A 48 9.52 -10.17 -18.84
N GLU A 49 9.29 -9.45 -19.93
CA GLU A 49 10.21 -8.46 -20.48
C GLU A 49 10.63 -7.39 -19.45
N SER A 50 9.69 -6.96 -18.59
CA SER A 50 9.96 -5.98 -17.53
C SER A 50 10.81 -6.60 -16.42
N VAL A 51 10.57 -7.88 -16.10
CA VAL A 51 11.34 -8.64 -15.12
C VAL A 51 12.77 -8.87 -15.61
N GLU A 52 12.97 -9.17 -16.90
CA GLU A 52 14.31 -9.32 -17.50
C GLU A 52 15.13 -8.03 -17.41
N VAL A 53 14.49 -6.88 -17.66
CA VAL A 53 15.17 -5.58 -17.67
C VAL A 53 15.39 -5.02 -16.27
N ARG A 54 14.42 -5.18 -15.35
CA ARG A 54 14.38 -4.47 -14.06
C ARG A 54 14.56 -5.38 -12.84
N GLY A 55 14.53 -6.69 -13.05
CA GLY A 55 14.31 -7.67 -11.98
C GLY A 55 12.87 -7.64 -11.47
N LEU A 56 12.47 -8.70 -10.75
CA LEU A 56 11.10 -8.84 -10.23
C LEU A 56 10.69 -7.66 -9.35
N VAL A 57 11.55 -7.27 -8.40
CA VAL A 57 11.30 -6.13 -7.50
C VAL A 57 11.06 -4.84 -8.29
N GLY A 58 11.92 -4.57 -9.28
CA GLY A 58 11.83 -3.37 -10.10
C GLY A 58 10.59 -3.36 -10.99
N ALA A 59 10.21 -4.51 -11.55
CA ALA A 59 8.99 -4.67 -12.33
C ALA A 59 7.73 -4.44 -11.49
N VAL A 60 7.65 -5.05 -10.30
CA VAL A 60 6.51 -4.85 -9.38
C VAL A 60 6.41 -3.40 -8.94
N ASN A 61 7.54 -2.78 -8.57
CA ASN A 61 7.56 -1.37 -8.20
C ASN A 61 7.02 -0.48 -9.33
N HIS A 62 7.47 -0.72 -10.56
CA HIS A 62 7.06 0.06 -11.71
C HIS A 62 5.56 -0.08 -11.99
N GLU A 63 5.02 -1.29 -11.97
CA GLU A 63 3.58 -1.51 -12.19
C GLU A 63 2.72 -0.88 -11.08
N LEU A 64 3.19 -0.88 -9.83
CA LEU A 64 2.52 -0.17 -8.73
C LEU A 64 2.56 1.36 -8.92
N GLU A 65 3.70 1.92 -9.35
CA GLU A 65 3.83 3.35 -9.68
C GLU A 65 2.85 3.75 -10.79
N VAL A 66 2.72 2.91 -11.83
CA VAL A 66 1.78 3.12 -12.94
C VAL A 66 0.33 3.02 -12.45
N ALA A 67 -0.01 1.99 -11.67
CA ALA A 67 -1.38 1.76 -11.21
C ALA A 67 -1.87 2.86 -10.26
N PHE A 68 -1.01 3.39 -9.40
CA PHE A 68 -1.35 4.51 -8.53
C PHE A 68 -1.13 5.89 -9.17
N GLN A 69 -0.63 5.94 -10.42
CA GLN A 69 -0.25 7.17 -11.11
C GLN A 69 0.69 8.06 -10.27
N THR A 70 1.48 7.44 -9.39
CA THR A 70 2.42 8.15 -8.54
C THR A 70 3.68 8.39 -9.34
N HIS A 71 3.71 9.47 -10.12
CA HIS A 71 4.91 9.92 -10.82
C HIS A 71 6.01 10.42 -9.86
N VAL A 72 5.71 10.55 -8.56
CA VAL A 72 6.59 11.16 -7.57
C VAL A 72 6.86 10.18 -6.45
N LYS A 73 8.10 9.68 -6.40
CA LYS A 73 8.65 8.85 -5.33
C LYS A 73 8.26 9.39 -3.95
N GLY A 74 7.52 8.60 -3.17
CA GLY A 74 7.40 8.77 -1.71
C GLY A 74 6.51 9.91 -1.22
N ARG A 75 5.51 10.35 -1.99
CA ARG A 75 4.46 11.24 -1.45
C ARG A 75 3.22 10.42 -1.09
N ARG A 76 2.77 10.60 0.16
CA ARG A 76 1.44 10.18 0.62
C ARG A 76 0.39 10.85 -0.26
N PHE A 77 -0.69 10.13 -0.56
CA PHE A 77 -1.78 10.63 -1.39
C PHE A 77 -3.12 10.35 -0.73
N LEU A 78 -4.16 11.04 -1.20
CA LEU A 78 -5.54 10.72 -0.83
C LEU A 78 -6.09 9.74 -1.86
N PHE A 79 -6.77 8.69 -1.41
CA PHE A 79 -7.45 7.80 -2.33
C PHE A 79 -8.62 8.55 -2.98
N PRO A 80 -8.71 8.58 -4.33
CA PRO A 80 -9.80 9.24 -5.03
C PRO A 80 -11.13 8.49 -4.87
N GLY A 81 -11.10 7.27 -4.34
CA GLY A 81 -12.26 6.43 -4.14
C GLY A 81 -11.97 5.19 -3.29
N ARG A 82 -12.94 4.28 -3.22
CA ARG A 82 -12.87 3.00 -2.51
C ARG A 82 -13.33 1.83 -3.38
N GLY A 83 -13.22 0.61 -2.84
CA GLY A 83 -13.88 -0.57 -3.39
C GLY A 83 -12.94 -1.73 -3.69
N ALA A 84 -13.53 -2.82 -4.18
CA ALA A 84 -12.85 -4.10 -4.35
C ALA A 84 -11.66 -4.06 -5.32
N GLY A 85 -11.65 -3.13 -6.28
CA GLY A 85 -10.50 -2.91 -7.15
C GLY A 85 -9.28 -2.44 -6.35
N LEU A 86 -9.45 -1.47 -5.45
CA LEU A 86 -8.38 -0.94 -4.60
C LEU A 86 -7.95 -1.98 -3.55
N GLU A 87 -8.91 -2.64 -2.90
CA GLU A 87 -8.64 -3.67 -1.89
C GLU A 87 -7.77 -4.82 -2.41
N ALA A 88 -7.87 -5.14 -3.70
CA ALA A 88 -7.08 -6.19 -4.35
C ALA A 88 -5.56 -5.89 -4.37
N VAL A 89 -5.12 -4.64 -4.12
CA VAL A 89 -3.68 -4.34 -3.95
C VAL A 89 -3.07 -5.13 -2.79
N VAL A 90 -3.86 -5.48 -1.77
CA VAL A 90 -3.36 -6.28 -0.64
C VAL A 90 -2.99 -7.68 -1.11
N ASP A 91 -3.79 -8.27 -2.00
CA ASP A 91 -3.53 -9.60 -2.55
C ASP A 91 -2.28 -9.58 -3.46
N VAL A 92 -2.06 -8.48 -4.16
CA VAL A 92 -0.84 -8.23 -4.94
C VAL A 92 0.38 -8.20 -4.01
N LEU A 93 0.34 -7.40 -2.94
CA LEU A 93 1.45 -7.30 -1.99
C LEU A 93 1.71 -8.64 -1.28
N GLU A 94 0.66 -9.36 -0.88
CA GLU A 94 0.76 -10.69 -0.29
C GLU A 94 1.48 -11.69 -1.20
N LYS A 95 1.08 -11.76 -2.48
CA LYS A 95 1.73 -12.59 -3.50
C LYS A 95 3.22 -12.31 -3.60
N TYR A 96 3.63 -11.05 -3.62
CA TYR A 96 5.03 -10.68 -3.81
C TYR A 96 5.84 -10.74 -2.52
N PHE A 97 5.25 -10.53 -1.33
CA PHE A 97 5.93 -10.83 -0.06
C PHE A 97 6.22 -12.32 0.08
N GLY A 98 5.35 -13.21 -0.42
CA GLY A 98 5.63 -14.65 -0.45
C GLY A 98 6.86 -15.02 -1.29
N GLN A 99 7.16 -14.25 -2.34
CA GLN A 99 8.34 -14.44 -3.19
C GLN A 99 9.57 -13.66 -2.68
N LEU A 100 9.34 -12.53 -2.00
CA LEU A 100 10.34 -11.55 -1.58
C LEU A 100 10.07 -11.10 -0.14
N PRO A 101 10.26 -11.97 0.87
CA PRO A 101 9.85 -11.68 2.25
C PRO A 101 10.60 -10.51 2.88
N GLY A 102 11.86 -10.28 2.47
CA GLY A 102 12.68 -9.13 2.88
C GLY A 102 12.60 -7.92 1.93
N GLY A 103 11.61 -7.88 1.03
CA GLY A 103 11.50 -6.84 0.01
C GLY A 103 11.18 -5.46 0.59
N LEU A 104 12.21 -4.64 0.84
CA LEU A 104 12.06 -3.29 1.40
C LEU A 104 11.14 -2.37 0.57
N ILE A 105 11.12 -2.54 -0.75
CA ILE A 105 10.24 -1.76 -1.63
C ILE A 105 8.77 -2.15 -1.44
N LEU A 106 8.46 -3.44 -1.34
CA LEU A 106 7.09 -3.93 -1.09
C LEU A 106 6.59 -3.47 0.29
N ARG A 107 7.49 -3.50 1.28
CA ARG A 107 7.23 -2.97 2.62
C ARG A 107 6.91 -1.49 2.59
N LYS A 108 7.74 -0.71 1.90
CA LYS A 108 7.48 0.71 1.71
C LYS A 108 6.13 0.98 1.07
N TRP A 109 5.75 0.20 0.05
CA TRP A 109 4.42 0.31 -0.54
C TRP A 109 3.30 0.05 0.47
N ALA A 110 3.42 -0.99 1.29
CA ALA A 110 2.44 -1.25 2.34
C ALA A 110 2.33 -0.08 3.33
N ASP A 111 3.46 0.46 3.80
CA ASP A 111 3.51 1.59 4.73
C ASP A 111 2.94 2.87 4.11
N ASP A 112 3.27 3.17 2.86
CA ASP A 112 2.78 4.37 2.14
C ASP A 112 1.27 4.28 1.88
N LEU A 113 0.74 3.09 1.58
CA LEU A 113 -0.69 2.86 1.40
C LEU A 113 -1.47 2.94 2.71
N ILE A 114 -0.92 2.42 3.82
CA ILE A 114 -1.51 2.57 5.16
C ILE A 114 -1.64 4.05 5.51
N GLN A 115 -0.55 4.82 5.39
CA GLN A 115 -0.56 6.25 5.69
C GLN A 115 -1.51 7.03 4.77
N SER A 116 -1.60 6.64 3.49
CA SER A 116 -2.54 7.25 2.54
C SER A 116 -4.00 6.93 2.91
N ALA A 117 -4.29 5.73 3.40
CA ALA A 117 -5.62 5.37 3.87
C ALA A 117 -6.00 6.17 5.12
N GLU A 118 -5.11 6.26 6.11
CA GLU A 118 -5.31 7.06 7.31
C GLU A 118 -5.53 8.56 7.02
N LEU A 119 -4.77 9.12 6.07
CA LEU A 119 -4.98 10.50 5.61
C LEU A 119 -6.33 10.67 4.94
N THR A 120 -6.73 9.71 4.11
CA THR A 120 -8.04 9.71 3.45
C THR A 120 -9.16 9.65 4.49
N PHE A 121 -9.02 8.84 5.54
CA PHE A 121 -9.94 8.82 6.67
C PHE A 121 -10.02 10.16 7.38
N LYS A 122 -8.91 10.83 7.65
CA LYS A 122 -8.92 12.14 8.33
C LYS A 122 -9.61 13.19 7.47
N ALA A 123 -9.22 13.29 6.20
CA ALA A 123 -9.77 14.28 5.27
C ALA A 123 -11.29 14.11 5.05
N HIS A 124 -11.78 12.88 5.07
CA HIS A 124 -13.19 12.57 4.79
C HIS A 124 -14.00 12.20 6.03
N GLY A 125 -13.38 11.89 7.16
CA GLY A 125 -14.03 11.58 8.43
C GLY A 125 -14.39 12.83 9.25
N GLU A 126 -13.68 13.95 9.05
CA GLU A 126 -13.92 15.20 9.77
C GLU A 126 -14.98 16.12 9.12
N GLU A 127 -15.48 15.82 7.92
CA GLU A 127 -16.52 16.67 7.27
C GLU A 127 -17.94 16.51 7.86
N VAL A 128 -18.13 15.81 8.97
CA VAL A 128 -19.39 15.84 9.72
C VAL A 128 -19.18 16.76 10.92
N PHE A 129 -19.94 17.85 10.98
CA PHE A 129 -19.96 18.91 12.01
C PHE A 129 -19.13 20.18 11.76
N LEU A 130 -19.26 20.79 10.59
CA LEU A 130 -19.32 22.26 10.50
C LEU A 130 -20.51 22.70 9.63
N THR A 131 -21.70 22.15 9.90
CA THR A 131 -22.93 22.87 9.56
C THR A 131 -23.25 23.78 10.73
N ALA A 132 -23.11 25.08 10.45
CA ALA A 132 -23.44 26.19 11.32
C ALA A 132 -24.79 26.01 12.05
N SER A 133 -24.90 26.66 13.20
CA SER A 133 -26.20 27.05 13.74
C SER A 133 -26.09 28.45 14.35
N PRO A 134 -27.23 29.19 14.34
CA PRO A 134 -27.32 30.62 14.06
C PRO A 134 -26.86 31.57 15.16
#